data_AF-A0A2V8F061-F1
#
_entry.id   AF-A0A2V8F061-F1
#
_cell.length_a   1.000
_cell.length_b   1.000
_cell.length_c   1.000
_cell.angle_alpha   90.00
_cell.angle_beta   90.00
_cell.angle_gamma   90.00
#
_symmetry.space_group_name_H-M   'P 1'
#
loop_
_entity.id
_entity.type
_entity.pdbx_description
1 polymer ?
#
loop_
_entity_poly.entity_id
_entity_poly.type
_entity_poly.pdbx_seq_one_letter_code
_entity_poly.pdbx_strand_id
1 'polypeptide(L)'
;MTALAVGALACGGPSTGTSGLSSSTSPSTGGTTQTFTGTVPIGGGDNHPFTVADPGGVVTIVLTETAPQTTVIMGFGVGTPAGTTCAYLSTFTKDTSAGAASQLKGSLNPGTYCVGVYDIGNATSAITYTVTVTHP
;
A
#
# COMPACT_ATOMS: atom_id res chain seq x y z
N MET A 1 35.18 -23.24 -30.60
CA MET A 1 34.72 -22.45 -29.45
C MET A 1 35.82 -21.42 -29.21
N THR A 2 35.76 -20.29 -29.90
CA THR A 2 36.89 -19.37 -30.00
C THR A 2 36.37 -17.96 -29.78
N ALA A 3 36.86 -17.34 -28.71
CA ALA A 3 36.38 -16.12 -28.11
C ALA A 3 36.83 -14.88 -28.90
N LEU A 4 35.96 -13.87 -28.95
CA LEU A 4 36.24 -12.53 -29.45
C LEU A 4 35.67 -11.54 -28.42
N ALA A 5 36.53 -10.80 -27.72
CA ALA A 5 36.13 -9.77 -26.76
C ALA A 5 36.81 -8.43 -27.13
N VAL A 6 35.97 -7.44 -27.41
CA VAL A 6 36.32 -6.05 -27.75
C VAL A 6 35.94 -5.17 -26.55
N GLY A 7 36.81 -4.24 -26.17
CA GLY A 7 36.68 -3.41 -24.96
C GLY A 7 35.97 -2.06 -25.13
N ALA A 8 35.94 -1.27 -24.05
CA ALA A 8 35.92 0.21 -24.06
C ALA A 8 36.11 0.78 -22.64
N LEU A 9 36.76 1.94 -22.57
CA LEU A 9 37.06 2.77 -21.40
C LEU A 9 35.83 3.55 -20.90
N ALA A 10 35.79 3.89 -19.60
CA ALA A 10 35.48 5.25 -19.13
C ALA A 10 35.71 5.37 -17.62
N CYS A 11 36.48 6.39 -17.24
CA CYS A 11 36.76 6.83 -15.86
C CYS A 11 35.78 7.94 -15.48
N GLY A 12 35.35 8.03 -14.21
CA GLY A 12 34.58 9.19 -13.75
C GLY A 12 34.07 9.15 -12.31
N GLY A 13 34.89 9.66 -11.37
CA GLY A 13 34.43 10.50 -10.25
C GLY A 13 34.13 9.85 -8.89
N PRO A 14 34.69 10.36 -7.77
CA PRO A 14 34.24 10.03 -6.42
C PRO A 14 33.01 10.88 -6.06
N SER A 15 31.82 10.27 -6.01
CA SER A 15 30.65 10.91 -5.44
C SER A 15 30.56 10.62 -3.95
N THR A 16 31.05 11.57 -3.15
CA THR A 16 30.56 11.78 -1.78
C THR A 16 29.07 12.09 -1.85
N GLY A 17 28.25 11.11 -1.48
CA GLY A 17 26.82 11.25 -1.30
C GLY A 17 26.42 10.56 0.00
N THR A 18 26.66 11.22 1.12
CA THR A 18 25.95 10.94 2.37
C THR A 18 24.46 11.15 2.14
N SER A 19 23.68 10.09 2.23
CA SER A 19 22.29 10.15 2.67
C SER A 19 21.98 8.81 3.30
N GLY A 20 21.94 8.81 4.62
CA GLY A 20 21.72 7.62 5.43
C GLY A 20 20.38 6.99 5.06
N LEU A 21 20.46 5.81 4.46
CA LEU A 21 19.41 4.82 4.60
C LEU A 21 19.61 4.18 5.97
N SER A 22 19.13 4.87 7.00
CA SER A 22 18.78 4.21 8.24
C SER A 22 17.63 3.27 7.90
N SER A 23 17.96 2.04 7.49
CA SER A 23 17.01 0.93 7.45
C SER A 23 16.57 0.67 8.88
N SER A 24 15.54 1.39 9.32
CA SER A 24 14.87 1.11 10.59
C SER A 24 14.02 -0.16 10.39
N THR A 25 14.66 -1.32 10.52
CA THR A 25 13.95 -2.58 10.73
C THR A 25 13.54 -2.64 12.19
N SER A 26 12.39 -2.05 12.51
CA SER A 26 11.69 -2.34 13.76
C SER A 26 11.09 -3.74 13.67
N PRO A 27 11.09 -4.54 14.75
CA PRO A 27 10.90 -5.99 14.65
C PRO A 27 9.43 -6.31 14.36
N SER A 28 9.13 -6.88 13.19
CA SER A 28 7.83 -7.53 12.98
C SER A 28 7.98 -8.99 13.38
N THR A 29 7.43 -9.33 14.55
CA THR A 29 7.14 -10.70 14.93
C THR A 29 6.12 -11.27 13.93
N GLY A 30 6.59 -11.85 12.83
CA GLY A 30 5.85 -12.79 11.99
C GLY A 30 4.64 -12.27 11.19
N GLY A 31 4.58 -10.99 10.80
CA GLY A 31 3.50 -10.49 9.94
C GLY A 31 3.81 -10.57 8.44
N THR A 32 2.85 -11.06 7.63
CA THR A 32 2.87 -10.95 6.18
C THR A 32 2.50 -9.54 5.74
N THR A 33 3.30 -8.93 4.86
CA THR A 33 2.97 -7.63 4.25
C THR A 33 2.66 -7.80 2.77
N GLN A 34 1.49 -7.30 2.37
CA GLN A 34 1.04 -7.26 0.98
C GLN A 34 1.00 -5.80 0.51
N THR A 35 1.40 -5.58 -0.73
CA THR A 35 1.32 -4.26 -1.38
C THR A 35 0.37 -4.39 -2.56
N PHE A 36 -0.62 -3.51 -2.62
CA PHE A 36 -1.57 -3.44 -3.70
C PHE A 36 -1.49 -2.08 -4.38
N THR A 37 -1.63 -2.09 -5.70
CA THR A 37 -1.73 -0.89 -6.52
C THR A 37 -3.00 -0.98 -7.36
N GLY A 38 -3.63 0.17 -7.56
CA GLY A 38 -4.90 0.24 -8.28
C GLY A 38 -5.19 1.63 -8.81
N THR A 39 -6.36 1.79 -9.41
CA THR A 39 -6.83 3.08 -9.94
C THR A 39 -8.28 3.30 -9.54
N VAL A 40 -8.54 4.43 -8.88
CA VAL A 40 -9.88 4.87 -8.51
C VAL A 40 -10.37 5.91 -9.52
N PRO A 41 -11.44 5.64 -10.29
CA PRO A 41 -12.06 6.66 -11.13
C PRO A 41 -12.78 7.70 -10.25
N ILE A 42 -13.07 8.88 -10.80
CA ILE A 42 -13.82 9.93 -10.09
C ILE A 42 -15.18 9.38 -9.64
N GLY A 43 -15.51 9.56 -8.36
CA GLY A 43 -16.73 9.06 -7.72
C GLY A 43 -16.82 7.53 -7.60
N GLY A 44 -15.74 6.80 -7.91
CA GLY A 44 -15.70 5.35 -7.84
C GLY A 44 -14.83 4.82 -6.70
N GLY A 45 -14.52 3.53 -6.78
CA GLY A 45 -13.64 2.86 -5.84
C GLY A 45 -13.04 1.60 -6.44
N ASP A 46 -12.01 1.09 -5.76
CA ASP A 46 -11.27 -0.10 -6.12
C ASP A 46 -10.97 -0.90 -4.83
N ASN A 47 -10.89 -2.23 -4.95
CA ASN A 47 -10.68 -3.10 -3.81
C ASN A 47 -9.83 -4.33 -4.12
N HIS A 48 -9.11 -4.80 -3.11
CA HIS A 48 -8.25 -5.97 -3.19
C HIS A 48 -8.54 -6.93 -2.04
N PRO A 49 -8.74 -8.23 -2.32
CA PRO A 49 -8.90 -9.23 -1.28
C PRO A 49 -7.55 -9.53 -0.60
N PHE A 50 -7.61 -9.80 0.69
CA PHE A 50 -6.50 -10.38 1.45
C PHE A 50 -7.06 -11.35 2.50
N THR A 51 -6.22 -12.23 3.04
CA THR A 51 -6.64 -13.23 4.04
C THR A 51 -5.81 -13.08 5.29
N VAL A 52 -6.47 -13.02 6.43
CA VAL A 52 -5.86 -13.05 7.76
C VAL A 52 -5.84 -14.51 8.21
N ALA A 53 -4.66 -15.07 8.47
CA ALA A 53 -4.51 -16.48 8.81
C ALA A 53 -4.59 -16.74 10.31
N ASP A 54 -3.88 -15.94 11.12
CA ASP A 54 -3.79 -16.22 12.56
C ASP A 54 -4.82 -15.45 13.41
N PRO A 55 -5.37 -16.10 14.44
CA PRO A 55 -6.33 -15.47 15.33
C PRO A 55 -5.68 -14.41 16.22
N GLY A 56 -6.37 -13.28 16.38
CA GLY A 56 -5.95 -12.22 17.31
C GLY A 56 -4.79 -11.36 16.81
N GLY A 57 -4.28 -11.59 15.60
CA GLY A 57 -3.23 -10.73 15.06
C GLY A 57 -3.74 -9.37 14.63
N VAL A 58 -2.82 -8.41 14.65
CA VAL A 58 -3.11 -7.00 14.37
C VAL A 58 -2.88 -6.74 12.89
N VAL A 59 -3.93 -6.23 12.24
CA VAL A 59 -3.86 -5.75 10.86
C VAL A 59 -3.55 -4.26 10.87
N THR A 60 -2.61 -3.86 10.03
CA THR A 60 -2.15 -2.48 9.85
C THR A 60 -2.22 -2.13 8.38
N ILE A 61 -2.79 -0.97 8.05
CA ILE A 61 -2.97 -0.52 6.66
C ILE A 61 -2.47 0.91 6.50
N VAL A 62 -1.75 1.11 5.40
CA VAL A 62 -1.18 2.39 5.01
C VAL A 62 -1.50 2.65 3.54
N LEU A 63 -2.24 3.71 3.25
CA LEU A 63 -2.29 4.31 1.93
C LEU A 63 -0.98 5.10 1.75
N THR A 64 -0.04 4.55 1.00
CA THR A 64 1.33 5.06 0.92
C THR A 64 1.51 6.13 -0.15
N GLU A 65 0.76 6.03 -1.25
CA GLU A 65 0.91 6.93 -2.38
C GLU A 65 -0.42 7.13 -3.11
N THR A 66 -0.64 8.35 -3.60
CA THR A 66 -1.70 8.69 -4.56
C THR A 66 -1.12 9.59 -5.65
N ALA A 67 -1.54 9.38 -6.90
CA ALA A 67 -1.16 10.21 -8.04
C ALA A 67 -2.33 10.34 -9.01
N PRO A 68 -2.43 11.43 -9.81
CA PRO A 68 -1.51 12.57 -9.85
C PRO A 68 -1.67 13.53 -8.66
N GLN A 69 -2.78 13.43 -7.91
CA GLN A 69 -3.03 14.28 -6.75
C GLN A 69 -2.47 13.63 -5.48
N THR A 70 -1.27 14.04 -5.05
CA THR A 70 -0.59 13.44 -3.88
C THR A 70 -1.19 13.82 -2.53
N THR A 71 -1.96 14.91 -2.49
CA THR A 71 -2.62 15.42 -1.27
C THR A 71 -4.14 15.19 -1.26
N VAL A 72 -4.67 14.46 -2.25
CA VAL A 72 -6.11 14.14 -2.31
C VAL A 72 -6.52 13.33 -1.09
N ILE A 73 -7.63 13.71 -0.46
CA ILE A 73 -8.22 12.94 0.63
C ILE A 73 -9.14 11.90 -0.01
N MET A 74 -8.79 10.63 0.18
CA MET A 74 -9.56 9.48 -0.26
C MET A 74 -10.16 8.78 0.96
N GLY A 75 -11.30 8.14 0.76
CA GLY A 75 -11.79 7.16 1.73
C GLY A 75 -11.08 5.84 1.50
N PHE A 76 -10.68 5.16 2.57
CA PHE A 76 -10.18 3.80 2.46
C PHE A 76 -10.51 3.02 3.73
N GLY A 77 -10.62 1.70 3.60
CA GLY A 77 -11.03 0.85 4.71
C GLY A 77 -10.94 -0.63 4.45
N VAL A 78 -11.23 -1.39 5.50
CA VAL A 78 -11.32 -2.86 5.47
C VAL A 78 -12.77 -3.27 5.58
N GLY A 79 -13.13 -4.28 4.80
CA GLY A 79 -14.45 -4.89 4.82
C GLY A 79 -14.40 -6.39 4.58
N THR A 80 -15.59 -6.98 4.48
CA THR A 80 -15.74 -8.35 3.97
C THR A 80 -16.08 -8.31 2.47
N PRO A 81 -15.58 -9.25 1.66
CA PRO A 81 -15.95 -9.32 0.24
C PRO A 81 -17.45 -9.52 0.05
N ALA A 82 -18.06 -8.72 -0.83
CA ALA A 82 -19.47 -8.78 -1.19
C ALA A 82 -19.62 -8.79 -2.72
N GLY A 83 -19.28 -9.92 -3.34
CA GLY A 83 -19.20 -10.03 -4.80
C GLY A 83 -18.00 -9.23 -5.33
N THR A 84 -18.25 -8.19 -6.11
CA THR A 84 -17.22 -7.30 -6.65
C THR A 84 -16.95 -6.07 -5.77
N THR A 85 -17.65 -5.95 -4.63
CA THR A 85 -17.52 -4.81 -3.72
C THR A 85 -16.94 -5.24 -2.37
N CYS A 86 -16.55 -4.24 -1.57
CA CYS A 86 -16.07 -4.43 -0.21
C CYS A 86 -17.10 -3.87 0.78
N ALA A 87 -17.71 -4.73 1.60
CA ALA A 87 -18.64 -4.32 2.65
C ALA A 87 -17.83 -3.84 3.87
N TYR A 88 -17.56 -2.53 3.92
CA TYR A 88 -16.68 -1.93 4.91
C TYR A 88 -17.18 -2.12 6.36
N LEU A 89 -16.24 -2.41 7.25
CA LEU A 89 -16.45 -2.40 8.69
C LEU A 89 -16.46 -0.94 9.16
N SER A 90 -17.53 -0.51 9.83
CA SER A 90 -17.70 0.89 10.26
C SER A 90 -16.58 1.41 11.17
N THR A 91 -15.86 0.52 11.86
CA THR A 91 -14.73 0.84 12.75
C THR A 91 -13.38 0.79 12.05
N PHE A 92 -13.33 0.42 10.77
CA PHE A 92 -12.11 0.15 10.02
C PHE A 92 -12.08 0.92 8.69
N THR A 93 -12.61 2.14 8.71
CA THR A 93 -12.60 3.10 7.59
C THR A 93 -12.00 4.42 8.04
N LYS A 94 -11.35 5.12 7.12
CA LYS A 94 -10.74 6.43 7.38
C LYS A 94 -10.66 7.25 6.09
N ASP A 95 -10.95 8.55 6.22
CA ASP A 95 -10.66 9.52 5.17
C ASP A 95 -9.30 10.16 5.44
N THR A 96 -8.39 10.07 4.47
CA THR A 96 -7.02 10.57 4.63
C THR A 96 -6.32 10.76 3.28
N SER A 97 -5.24 11.52 3.27
CA SER A 97 -4.28 11.55 2.16
C SER A 97 -3.21 10.48 2.35
N ALA A 98 -2.51 10.11 1.26
CA ALA A 98 -1.38 9.20 1.33
C ALA A 98 -0.30 9.67 2.35
N GLY A 99 0.37 8.72 2.99
CA GLY A 99 1.44 8.99 3.95
C GLY A 99 2.20 7.75 4.41
N ALA A 100 3.25 7.96 5.20
CA ALA A 100 4.10 6.87 5.70
C ALA A 100 3.62 6.26 7.03
N ALA A 101 2.71 6.94 7.75
CA ALA A 101 2.21 6.47 9.04
C ALA A 101 1.03 5.52 8.86
N SER A 102 0.91 4.53 9.75
CA SER A 102 -0.30 3.69 9.84
C SER A 102 -1.54 4.54 10.04
N GLN A 103 -2.50 4.39 9.14
CA GLN A 103 -3.76 5.14 9.18
C GLN A 103 -4.91 4.30 9.75
N LEU A 104 -4.88 2.98 9.54
CA LEU A 104 -5.81 2.01 10.12
C LEU A 104 -5.04 0.89 10.81
N LYS A 105 -5.44 0.57 12.04
CA LYS A 105 -4.84 -0.49 12.84
C LYS A 105 -5.86 -1.11 13.78
N GLY A 106 -5.93 -2.44 13.83
CA GLY A 106 -6.82 -3.15 14.73
C GLY A 106 -6.73 -4.67 14.56
N SER A 107 -7.38 -5.41 15.44
CA SER A 107 -7.40 -6.88 15.38
C SER A 107 -8.55 -7.36 14.50
N LEU A 108 -8.25 -8.30 13.61
CA LEU A 108 -9.25 -9.03 12.82
C LEU A 108 -9.16 -10.52 13.16
N ASN A 109 -10.29 -11.22 13.07
CA ASN A 109 -10.32 -12.67 13.21
C ASN A 109 -9.80 -13.32 11.92
N PRO A 110 -9.42 -14.61 11.94
CA PRO A 110 -9.06 -15.32 10.72
C PRO A 110 -10.20 -15.30 9.72
N GLY A 111 -9.89 -15.00 8.46
CA GLY A 111 -10.89 -14.90 7.41
C GLY A 111 -10.43 -14.08 6.21
N THR A 112 -11.28 -14.06 5.17
CA THR A 112 -11.07 -13.26 3.97
C THR A 112 -11.66 -11.87 4.17
N TYR A 113 -10.83 -10.87 3.92
CA TYR A 113 -11.19 -9.46 3.96
C TYR A 113 -10.86 -8.82 2.62
N CYS A 114 -11.30 -7.58 2.46
CA CYS A 114 -10.89 -6.72 1.36
C CYS A 114 -10.43 -5.39 1.93
N VAL A 115 -9.37 -4.85 1.36
CA VAL A 115 -9.02 -3.44 1.49
C VAL A 115 -9.61 -2.71 0.30
N GLY A 116 -10.18 -1.54 0.50
CA GLY A 116 -10.65 -0.73 -0.61
C GLY A 116 -10.32 0.75 -0.43
N VAL A 117 -10.15 1.42 -1.56
CA VAL A 117 -9.92 2.86 -1.67
C VAL A 117 -10.99 3.43 -2.58
N TYR A 118 -11.61 4.54 -2.19
CA TYR A 118 -12.70 5.17 -2.91
C TYR A 118 -12.62 6.69 -2.84
N ASP A 119 -13.15 7.32 -3.89
CA ASP A 119 -13.25 8.76 -3.95
C ASP A 119 -14.45 9.24 -3.12
N ILE A 120 -14.21 10.20 -2.23
CA ILE A 120 -15.24 10.86 -1.41
C ILE A 120 -15.76 12.16 -2.04
N GLY A 121 -15.45 12.38 -3.32
CA GLY A 121 -15.81 13.57 -4.10
C GLY A 121 -14.70 14.61 -4.20
N ASN A 122 -13.47 14.25 -3.85
CA ASN A 122 -12.30 15.13 -3.88
C ASN A 122 -11.41 14.91 -5.12
N ALA A 123 -11.59 13.79 -5.83
CA ALA A 123 -10.79 13.52 -7.02
C ALA A 123 -11.21 14.41 -8.20
N THR A 124 -10.24 15.04 -8.86
CA THR A 124 -10.45 15.85 -10.09
C THR A 124 -10.08 15.08 -11.35
N SER A 125 -9.46 13.91 -11.19
CA SER A 125 -9.04 12.96 -12.22
C SER A 125 -8.94 11.57 -11.58
N ALA A 126 -8.78 10.52 -12.40
CA ALA A 126 -8.54 9.18 -11.87
C ALA A 126 -7.27 9.15 -11.00
N ILE A 127 -7.36 8.51 -9.85
CA ILE A 127 -6.27 8.42 -8.87
C ILE A 127 -5.66 7.03 -8.90
N THR A 128 -4.40 6.93 -9.31
CA THR A 128 -3.59 5.73 -9.04
C THR A 128 -3.17 5.74 -7.58
N TYR A 129 -3.19 4.59 -6.92
CA TYR A 129 -2.83 4.50 -5.51
C TYR A 129 -1.94 3.29 -5.22
N THR A 130 -1.23 3.36 -4.10
CA THR A 130 -0.52 2.24 -3.49
C THR A 130 -0.97 2.10 -2.05
N VAL A 131 -1.35 0.89 -1.64
CA VAL A 131 -1.73 0.55 -0.27
C VAL A 131 -0.91 -0.64 0.21
N THR A 132 -0.47 -0.59 1.46
CA THR A 132 0.18 -1.72 2.13
C THR A 132 -0.73 -2.25 3.23
N VAL A 133 -0.83 -3.58 3.30
CA VAL A 133 -1.59 -4.30 4.31
C VAL A 133 -0.63 -5.26 4.99
N THR A 134 -0.37 -5.03 6.27
CA THR A 134 0.37 -5.96 7.12
C THR A 134 -0.63 -6.70 8.00
N HIS A 135 -0.59 -8.02 7.99
CA HIS A 135 -1.45 -8.90 8.78
C HIS A 135 -0.61 -10.09 9.28
N PRO A 136 -1.03 -10.81 10.32
CA PRO A 136 -0.43 -12.10 10.64
C PRO A 136 -0.59 -13.07 9.45
#